data_AF-A0A8J7HA38-F1
#
_entry.id   AF-A0A8J7HA38-F1
#
_cell.length_a   1.000
_cell.length_b   1.000
_cell.length_c   1.000
_cell.angle_alpha   90.00
_cell.angle_beta   90.00
_cell.angle_gamma   90.00
#
_symmetry.space_group_name_H-M   'P 1'
#
loop_
_entity.id
_entity.type
_entity.pdbx_description
1 polymer ?
#
loop_
_entity_poly.entity_id
_entity_poly.type
_entity_poly.pdbx_seq_one_letter_code
_entity_poly.pdbx_strand_id
1 'polypeptide(L)'
;MKQNIIEIRTFQEETGLEDDNLMELYMAFSEEIQKEKENVKLFYHIENIQGMIKTIHKIKGLSGNYRANKVYEISKEIEKILKDNNLLKLNYYIQALIELVEETVEEIEEHFCNSNIN
;
A
#
# COMPACT_ATOMS: atom_id res chain seq x y z
N MET A 1 19.10 -11.07 4.07
CA MET A 1 18.77 -9.66 3.75
C MET A 1 17.27 -9.52 3.90
N LYS A 2 16.80 -8.56 4.71
CA LYS A 2 15.37 -8.20 4.75
C LYS A 2 15.04 -7.62 3.38
N GLN A 3 14.05 -8.17 2.67
CA GLN A 3 13.58 -7.57 1.42
C GLN A 3 12.70 -6.37 1.79
N ASN A 4 13.14 -5.18 1.39
CA ASN A 4 12.37 -3.93 1.50
C ASN A 4 10.98 -4.13 0.88
N ILE A 5 9.95 -3.59 1.53
CA ILE A 5 8.57 -3.68 1.08
C ILE A 5 8.28 -2.61 0.03
N ILE A 6 9.07 -1.53 0.07
CA ILE A 6 8.99 -0.38 -0.83
C ILE A 6 10.37 0.05 -1.33
N GLU A 7 10.48 0.41 -2.61
CA GLU A 7 11.76 0.69 -3.26
C GLU A 7 12.04 2.21 -3.38
N ILE A 8 12.05 2.93 -2.25
CA ILE A 8 12.17 4.40 -2.19
C ILE A 8 13.43 4.92 -2.90
N ARG A 9 14.60 4.31 -2.63
CA ARG A 9 15.88 4.76 -3.23
C ARG A 9 15.93 4.52 -4.74
N THR A 10 15.43 3.38 -5.20
CA THR A 10 15.34 3.10 -6.64
C THR A 10 14.40 4.10 -7.32
N PHE A 11 13.25 4.41 -6.70
CA PHE A 11 12.36 5.45 -7.22
C PHE A 11 13.03 6.83 -7.28
N GLN A 12 13.81 7.19 -6.25
CA GLN A 12 14.58 8.43 -6.24
C GLN A 12 15.59 8.48 -7.39
N GLU A 13 16.34 7.41 -7.61
CA GLU A 13 17.31 7.29 -8.71
C GLU A 13 16.63 7.42 -10.09
N GLU A 14 15.45 6.80 -10.26
CA GLU A 14 14.68 6.84 -11.51
C GLU A 14 14.09 8.23 -11.81
N THR A 15 13.71 8.96 -10.77
CA THR A 15 13.00 10.25 -10.91
C THR A 15 13.92 11.47 -10.81
N GLY A 16 15.09 11.32 -10.17
CA GLY A 16 16.01 12.43 -9.88
C GLY A 16 15.47 13.42 -8.84
N LEU A 17 14.48 13.02 -8.03
CA LEU A 17 13.91 13.89 -6.99
C LEU A 17 14.90 14.14 -5.85
N GLU A 18 14.95 15.39 -5.41
CA GLU A 18 15.65 15.78 -4.18
C GLU A 18 14.97 15.19 -2.94
N ASP A 19 15.73 14.98 -1.86
CA ASP A 19 15.26 14.30 -0.65
C ASP A 19 14.00 14.95 -0.04
N ASP A 20 13.91 16.29 -0.04
CA ASP A 20 12.75 17.01 0.50
C ASP A 20 11.47 16.74 -0.31
N ASN A 21 11.58 16.82 -1.64
CA ASN A 21 10.46 16.53 -2.54
C ASN A 21 10.06 15.06 -2.48
N LEU A 22 11.04 14.16 -2.33
CA LEU A 22 10.81 12.73 -2.16
C LEU A 22 10.07 12.44 -0.85
N MET A 23 10.49 13.08 0.25
CA MET A 23 9.84 12.96 1.55
C MET A 23 8.39 13.41 1.47
N GLU A 24 8.11 14.63 0.97
CA GLU A 24 6.74 15.14 0.83
C GLU A 24 5.86 14.18 0.03
N LEU A 25 6.39 13.68 -1.08
CA LEU A 25 5.69 12.76 -1.98
C LEU A 25 5.35 11.42 -1.30
N TYR A 26 6.29 10.83 -0.58
CA TYR A 26 6.09 9.55 0.10
C TYR A 26 5.24 9.68 1.38
N MET A 27 5.32 10.79 2.09
CA MET A 27 4.43 11.07 3.23
C MET A 27 2.98 11.23 2.77
N ALA A 28 2.74 11.95 1.67
CA ALA A 28 1.40 12.04 1.07
C ALA A 28 0.86 10.67 0.63
N PHE A 29 1.71 9.82 0.05
CA PHE A 29 1.36 8.44 -0.27
C PHE A 29 1.01 7.62 0.97
N SER A 30 1.81 7.71 2.04
CA SER A 30 1.54 7.03 3.32
C SER A 30 0.16 7.39 3.87
N GLU A 31 -0.19 8.68 3.89
CA GLU A 31 -1.51 9.13 4.35
C GLU A 31 -2.64 8.57 3.47
N GLU A 32 -2.46 8.62 2.14
CA GLU A 32 -3.49 8.17 1.21
C GLU A 32 -3.71 6.66 1.28
N ILE A 33 -2.63 5.86 1.32
CA ILE A 33 -2.74 4.41 1.38
C ILE A 33 -3.30 3.92 2.72
N GLN A 34 -3.00 4.61 3.83
CA GLN A 34 -3.64 4.34 5.12
C GLN A 34 -5.14 4.62 5.08
N LYS A 35 -5.55 5.73 4.49
CA LYS A 35 -6.97 6.05 4.33
C LYS A 35 -7.71 4.97 3.54
N GLU A 36 -7.10 4.49 2.45
CA GLU A 36 -7.71 3.42 1.66
C GLU A 36 -7.72 2.07 2.39
N LYS A 37 -6.69 1.76 3.21
CA LYS A 37 -6.71 0.59 4.12
C LYS A 37 -7.92 0.63 5.05
N GLU A 38 -8.21 1.78 5.66
CA GLU A 38 -9.38 1.93 6.53
C GLU A 38 -10.70 1.81 5.75
N ASN A 39 -10.76 2.29 4.50
CA ASN A 39 -11.90 2.05 3.61
C ASN A 39 -12.08 0.56 3.30
N VAL A 40 -11.00 -0.21 3.08
CA VAL A 40 -11.09 -1.67 2.88
C VAL A 40 -11.70 -2.34 4.11
N LYS A 41 -11.20 -2.01 5.32
CA LYS A 41 -11.74 -2.54 6.58
C LYS A 41 -13.23 -2.26 6.71
N LEU A 42 -13.65 -1.02 6.44
CA LEU A 42 -15.05 -0.62 6.47
C LEU A 42 -15.89 -1.41 5.48
N PHE A 43 -15.53 -1.40 4.19
CA PHE A 43 -16.31 -2.06 3.14
C PHE A 43 -16.37 -3.57 3.29
N TYR A 44 -15.32 -4.18 3.83
CA TYR A 44 -15.31 -5.59 4.20
C TYR A 44 -16.31 -5.88 5.33
N HIS A 45 -16.32 -5.05 6.38
CA HIS A 45 -17.23 -5.22 7.52
C HIS A 45 -18.71 -5.08 7.15
N ILE A 46 -19.04 -4.15 6.23
CA ILE A 46 -20.41 -3.93 5.77
C ILE A 46 -20.77 -4.73 4.52
N GLU A 47 -19.95 -5.71 4.13
CA GLU A 47 -20.13 -6.59 2.95
C GLU A 47 -20.36 -5.84 1.63
N ASN A 48 -19.82 -4.62 1.49
CA ASN A 48 -19.95 -3.81 0.29
C ASN A 48 -18.87 -4.17 -0.74
N ILE A 49 -19.13 -5.24 -1.50
CA ILE A 49 -18.21 -5.75 -2.54
C ILE A 49 -17.83 -4.69 -3.58
N GLN A 50 -18.78 -3.84 -4.00
CA GLN A 50 -18.49 -2.79 -4.99
C GLN A 50 -17.59 -1.69 -4.42
N GLY A 51 -17.78 -1.34 -3.15
CA GLY A 51 -16.86 -0.46 -2.41
C GLY A 51 -15.46 -1.06 -2.33
N MET A 52 -15.37 -2.34 -1.95
CA MET A 52 -14.10 -3.06 -1.90
C MET A 52 -13.37 -3.08 -3.24
N ILE A 53 -14.05 -3.41 -4.34
CA ILE A 53 -13.43 -3.45 -5.68
C ILE A 53 -12.80 -2.10 -6.02
N LYS A 54 -13.52 -0.99 -5.79
CA LYS A 54 -13.03 0.36 -6.08
C LYS A 54 -11.83 0.72 -5.21
N THR A 55 -11.90 0.45 -3.91
CA THR A 55 -10.81 0.76 -2.98
C THR A 55 -9.57 -0.09 -3.27
N ILE A 56 -9.73 -1.39 -3.52
CA ILE A 56 -8.61 -2.28 -3.87
C ILE A 56 -7.96 -1.86 -5.19
N HIS A 57 -8.75 -1.45 -6.19
CA HIS A 57 -8.23 -0.89 -7.43
C HIS A 57 -7.37 0.36 -7.19
N LYS A 58 -7.82 1.24 -6.28
CA LYS A 58 -7.08 2.44 -5.90
C LYS A 58 -5.78 2.10 -5.19
N ILE A 59 -5.80 1.20 -4.20
CA ILE A 59 -4.59 0.73 -3.51
C ILE A 59 -3.59 0.13 -4.51
N LYS A 60 -4.06 -0.66 -5.48
CA LYS A 60 -3.23 -1.20 -6.57
C LYS A 60 -2.59 -0.07 -7.39
N GLY A 61 -3.34 0.97 -7.74
CA GLY A 61 -2.81 2.13 -8.47
C GLY A 61 -1.73 2.87 -7.68
N LEU A 62 -2.01 3.17 -6.41
CA LEU A 62 -1.07 3.84 -5.51
C LEU A 62 0.20 3.00 -5.36
N SER A 63 0.08 1.74 -4.94
CA SER A 63 1.25 0.87 -4.74
C SER A 63 2.10 0.67 -5.99
N GLY A 64 1.49 0.59 -7.18
CA GLY A 64 2.21 0.52 -8.44
C GLY A 64 2.99 1.79 -8.79
N ASN A 65 2.44 2.97 -8.47
CA ASN A 65 3.08 4.26 -8.74
C ASN A 65 4.27 4.53 -7.79
N TYR A 66 4.21 4.02 -6.56
CA TYR A 66 5.19 4.33 -5.50
C TYR A 66 6.14 3.16 -5.18
N ARG A 67 6.15 2.11 -6.03
CA ARG A 67 7.01 0.91 -5.88
C ARG A 67 6.79 0.11 -4.59
N ALA A 68 5.57 0.12 -4.05
CA ALA A 68 5.19 -0.76 -2.95
C ALA A 68 4.78 -2.15 -3.49
N ASN A 69 5.75 -2.86 -4.07
CA ASN A 69 5.52 -4.02 -4.94
C ASN A 69 4.74 -5.15 -4.25
N LYS A 70 4.97 -5.39 -2.95
CA LYS A 70 4.21 -6.42 -2.20
C LYS A 70 2.73 -6.04 -2.03
N VAL A 71 2.45 -4.77 -1.75
CA VAL A 71 1.08 -4.24 -1.66
C VAL A 71 0.39 -4.29 -3.03
N TYR A 72 1.13 -4.02 -4.10
CA TYR A 72 0.63 -4.12 -5.47
C TYR A 72 0.19 -5.56 -5.80
N GLU A 73 1.05 -6.54 -5.51
CA GLU A 73 0.76 -7.94 -5.82
C GLU A 73 -0.41 -8.49 -4.99
N ILE A 74 -0.48 -8.22 -3.68
CA ILE A 74 -1.62 -8.68 -2.88
C ILE A 74 -2.94 -8.01 -3.33
N SER A 75 -2.89 -6.75 -3.77
CA SER A 75 -4.06 -6.03 -4.29
C SER A 75 -4.57 -6.65 -5.61
N LYS A 76 -3.68 -7.14 -6.48
CA LYS A 76 -4.06 -7.89 -7.69
C LYS A 76 -4.79 -9.18 -7.36
N GLU A 77 -4.31 -9.93 -6.38
CA GLU A 77 -4.94 -11.18 -5.95
C GLU A 77 -6.33 -10.91 -5.35
N ILE A 78 -6.48 -9.88 -4.53
CA ILE A 78 -7.80 -9.49 -3.98
C ILE A 78 -8.75 -9.05 -5.09
N GLU A 79 -8.29 -8.22 -6.03
CA GLU A 79 -9.13 -7.76 -7.15
C GLU A 79 -9.63 -8.95 -7.99
N LYS A 80 -8.79 -9.96 -8.21
CA LYS A 80 -9.18 -11.21 -8.88
C LYS A 80 -10.22 -12.00 -8.09
N ILE A 81 -10.00 -12.19 -6.79
CA ILE A 81 -10.95 -12.88 -5.89
C ILE A 81 -12.34 -12.22 -5.92
N LEU A 82 -12.37 -10.89 -5.88
CA LEU A 82 -13.62 -10.11 -5.92
C LEU A 82 -14.33 -10.21 -7.27
N LYS A 83 -13.59 -10.22 -8.39
CA LYS A 83 -14.14 -10.38 -9.74
C LYS A 83 -14.68 -11.79 -9.99
N ASP A 84 -13.97 -12.81 -9.49
CA ASP A 84 -14.34 -14.22 -9.65
C ASP A 84 -15.44 -14.64 -8.65
N ASN A 85 -15.84 -13.76 -7.73
CA ASN A 85 -16.81 -14.00 -6.66
C ASN A 85 -16.46 -15.22 -5.77
N ASN A 86 -15.17 -15.56 -5.66
CA ASN A 86 -14.68 -16.71 -4.89
C ASN A 86 -14.17 -16.27 -3.51
N LEU A 87 -15.10 -15.96 -2.62
CA LEU A 87 -14.80 -15.26 -1.35
C LEU A 87 -14.18 -16.15 -0.26
N LEU A 88 -13.99 -17.45 -0.53
CA LEU A 88 -13.51 -18.44 0.46
C LEU A 88 -12.17 -18.09 1.12
N LYS A 89 -11.36 -17.24 0.48
CA LYS A 89 -10.05 -16.79 1.01
C LYS A 89 -9.95 -15.29 1.21
N LEU A 90 -11.00 -14.52 0.94
CA LEU A 90 -10.94 -13.06 0.92
C LEU A 90 -10.39 -12.50 2.25
N ASN A 91 -10.85 -13.01 3.40
CA ASN A 91 -10.37 -12.57 4.71
C ASN A 91 -8.85 -12.67 4.85
N TYR A 92 -8.25 -13.78 4.43
CA TYR A 92 -6.80 -14.01 4.52
C TYR A 92 -6.03 -12.94 3.74
N TYR A 93 -6.46 -12.67 2.50
CA TYR A 93 -5.81 -11.67 1.66
C TYR A 93 -6.02 -10.24 2.18
N ILE A 94 -7.20 -9.94 2.74
CA ILE A 94 -7.48 -8.63 3.33
C ILE A 94 -6.60 -8.37 4.56
N GLN A 95 -6.42 -9.35 5.44
CA GLN A 95 -5.51 -9.22 6.58
C GLN A 95 -4.07 -9.01 6.12
N ALA A 96 -3.60 -9.82 5.16
CA ALA A 96 -2.26 -9.66 4.61
C ALA A 96 -2.05 -8.28 3.95
N LEU A 97 -3.08 -7.73 3.28
CA LEU A 97 -3.03 -6.38 2.74
C LEU A 97 -2.90 -5.33 3.84
N ILE A 98 -3.68 -5.45 4.92
CA ILE A 98 -3.64 -4.51 6.05
C ILE A 98 -2.25 -4.47 6.67
N GLU A 99 -1.68 -5.65 6.97
CA GLU A 99 -0.33 -5.80 7.51
C GLU A 99 0.72 -5.19 6.58
N LEU A 100 0.67 -5.52 5.29
CA LEU A 100 1.64 -4.99 4.32
C LEU A 100 1.55 -3.46 4.16
N VAL A 101 0.35 -2.87 4.24
CA VAL A 101 0.21 -1.40 4.21
C VAL A 101 0.81 -0.79 5.48
N GLU A 102 0.60 -1.39 6.65
CA GLU A 102 1.18 -0.94 7.92
C GLU A 102 2.71 -1.00 7.88
N GLU A 103 3.28 -2.13 7.47
CA GLU A 103 4.73 -2.28 7.32
C GLU A 103 5.30 -1.31 6.27
N THR A 104 4.57 -1.02 5.18
CA THR A 104 5.00 -0.06 4.15
C THR A 104 5.10 1.35 4.71
N VAL A 105 4.11 1.76 5.50
CA VAL A 105 4.09 3.08 6.15
C VAL A 105 5.23 3.19 7.16
N GLU A 106 5.40 2.17 7.99
CA GLU A 106 6.50 2.13 8.98
C GLU A 106 7.86 2.27 8.27
N GLU A 107 8.08 1.57 7.15
CA GLU A 107 9.32 1.67 6.38
C GLU A 107 9.54 3.08 5.80
N ILE A 108 8.49 3.78 5.38
CA ILE A 108 8.56 5.18 4.91
C ILE A 108 8.92 6.12 6.07
N GLU A 109 8.23 5.98 7.21
CA GLU A 109 8.49 6.79 8.40
C GLU A 109 9.91 6.56 8.94
N GLU A 110 10.38 5.31 8.97
CA GLU A 110 11.75 4.97 9.33
C GLU A 110 12.76 5.61 8.38
N HIS A 111 12.47 5.65 7.09
CA HIS A 111 13.36 6.23 6.08
C HIS A 111 13.54 7.74 6.27
N PHE A 112 12.45 8.49 6.45
CA PHE A 112 12.46 9.95 6.44
C PHE A 112 12.47 10.59 7.83
N CYS A 113 11.83 9.98 8.83
CA CYS A 113 11.69 10.58 10.16
C CYS A 113 12.77 10.12 11.14
N ASN A 114 13.22 8.86 11.08
CA ASN A 114 14.25 8.34 11.99
C ASN A 114 15.69 8.71 11.57
N SER A 115 15.88 9.35 10.41
CA SER A 115 17.17 9.89 9.96
C SER A 115 17.59 11.21 10.65
N ASN A 116 16.76 11.76 11.56
CA ASN A 116 17.02 13.01 12.29
C ASN A 116 17.65 12.82 13.69
N ILE A 117 18.14 11.62 14.02
CA ILE A 117 18.89 11.38 15.27
C ILE A 117 20.28 10.87 14.90
N ASN A 118 21.20 11.78 14.58
CA ASN A 118 22.63 11.75 14.95
C ASN A 118 23.34 13.03 14.49
#